data_AF-A0A2V1IPI0-F1
#
_entry.id   AF-A0A2V1IPI0-F1
#
_cell.length_a   1.000
_cell.length_b   1.000
_cell.length_c   1.000
_cell.angle_alpha   90.00
_cell.angle_beta   90.00
_cell.angle_gamma   90.00
#
_symmetry.space_group_name_H-M   'P 1'
#
loop_
_entity.id
_entity.type
_entity.pdbx_description
1 polymer ?
#
loop_
_entity_poly.entity_id
_entity_poly.type
_entity_poly.pdbx_seq_one_letter_code
_entity_poly.pdbx_strand_id
1 'polypeptide(L)'
;MKRLLLLLFLILGYVGYANAAEPATIVAPATNAVNNYLLYPTTNIYTFLKLDTRNGKIWQVQYSMDDNEFELVLNSRELVTAGKPGQFALYPTTNNWTFLLLDTINGDVWHVQWSQEAENRGIIPIRSIF
;
A
#
# COMPACT_ATOMS: atom_id res chain seq x y z
N MET A 1 -17.60 -24.03 39.73
CA MET A 1 -17.79 -22.66 39.20
C MET A 1 -16.49 -21.89 39.04
N LYS A 2 -15.64 -21.72 40.07
CA LYS A 2 -14.37 -20.96 39.97
C LYS A 2 -13.37 -21.49 38.92
N ARG A 3 -13.22 -22.81 38.77
CA ARG A 3 -12.34 -23.43 37.76
C ARG A 3 -12.85 -23.25 36.32
N LEU A 4 -14.17 -23.21 36.13
CA LEU A 4 -14.79 -22.98 34.82
C LEU A 4 -14.63 -21.52 34.38
N LEU A 5 -14.73 -20.57 35.34
CA LEU A 5 -14.48 -19.15 35.11
C LEU A 5 -13.04 -18.89 34.66
N LEU A 6 -12.07 -19.57 35.29
CA LEU A 6 -10.65 -19.44 34.96
C LEU A 6 -10.33 -19.94 33.54
N LEU A 7 -10.97 -21.04 33.13
CA LEU A 7 -10.85 -21.57 31.76
C LEU A 7 -11.46 -20.61 30.73
N LEU A 8 -12.60 -19.98 31.05
CA LEU A 8 -13.21 -18.99 30.17
C LEU A 8 -12.30 -17.76 29.97
N PHE A 9 -11.66 -17.27 31.04
CA PHE A 9 -10.70 -16.17 30.95
C PHE A 9 -9.45 -16.53 30.14
N LEU A 10 -8.96 -17.77 30.25
CA LEU A 10 -7.84 -18.26 29.43
C LEU A 10 -8.21 -18.33 27.94
N ILE A 11 -9.43 -18.79 27.62
CA ILE A 11 -9.92 -18.86 26.24
C ILE A 11 -10.13 -17.45 25.65
N LEU A 12 -10.75 -16.53 26.40
CA LEU A 12 -10.92 -15.13 25.99
C LEU A 12 -9.58 -14.43 25.79
N GLY A 13 -8.59 -14.69 26.66
CA GLY A 13 -7.23 -14.22 26.48
C GLY A 13 -6.63 -14.75 25.17
N TYR A 14 -6.70 -16.06 24.94
CA TYR A 14 -6.13 -16.70 23.74
C TYR A 14 -6.74 -16.18 22.44
N VAL A 15 -8.06 -15.97 22.39
CA VAL A 15 -8.74 -15.38 21.22
C VAL A 15 -8.29 -13.92 21.00
N GLY A 16 -8.07 -13.16 22.07
CA GLY A 16 -7.53 -11.79 21.98
C GLY A 16 -6.12 -11.75 21.38
N TYR A 17 -5.24 -12.67 21.78
CA TYR A 17 -3.89 -12.79 21.20
C TYR A 17 -3.92 -13.23 19.73
N ALA A 18 -4.81 -14.15 19.35
CA ALA A 18 -4.91 -14.66 17.98
C ALA A 18 -5.45 -13.62 16.97
N ASN A 19 -6.20 -12.62 17.44
CA ASN A 19 -6.71 -11.52 16.61
C ASN A 19 -5.84 -10.26 16.68
N ALA A 20 -4.67 -10.31 17.32
CA ALA A 20 -3.71 -9.22 17.20
C ALA A 20 -3.29 -9.17 15.72
N ALA A 21 -3.70 -8.12 15.01
CA ALA A 21 -3.31 -7.92 13.62
C ALA A 21 -1.78 -8.01 13.53
N GLU A 22 -1.27 -8.95 12.73
CA GLU A 22 0.15 -8.95 12.43
C GLU A 22 0.53 -7.57 11.90
N PRO A 23 1.60 -6.94 12.42
CA PRO A 23 2.07 -5.69 11.85
C PRO A 23 2.28 -5.93 10.36
N ALA A 24 1.73 -5.05 9.52
CA ALA A 24 1.83 -5.18 8.08
C ALA A 24 3.30 -5.46 7.73
N THR A 25 3.58 -6.67 7.25
CA THR A 25 4.93 -7.01 6.80
C THR A 25 5.17 -6.12 5.61
N ILE A 26 6.08 -5.14 5.74
CA ILE A 26 6.54 -4.34 4.62
C ILE A 26 7.34 -5.30 3.73
N VAL A 27 6.64 -6.00 2.84
CA VAL A 27 7.28 -6.70 1.74
C VAL A 27 7.65 -5.62 0.74
N ALA A 28 8.77 -4.94 1.00
CA ALA A 28 9.54 -4.39 -0.11
C ALA A 28 9.75 -5.55 -1.10
N PRO A 29 9.62 -5.33 -2.42
CA PRO A 29 9.85 -6.40 -3.39
C PRO A 29 11.21 -7.03 -3.09
N ALA A 30 11.23 -8.27 -2.59
CA ALA A 30 12.44 -9.00 -2.22
C ALA A 30 13.23 -9.46 -3.46
N THR A 31 12.93 -8.88 -4.62
CA THR A 31 13.54 -9.21 -5.88
C THR A 31 14.63 -8.19 -6.17
N ASN A 32 15.86 -8.64 -6.39
CA ASN A 32 16.91 -7.85 -7.06
C ASN A 32 16.53 -7.48 -8.52
N ALA A 33 15.34 -7.88 -8.97
CA ALA A 33 14.79 -7.54 -10.27
C ALA A 33 14.25 -6.11 -10.24
N VAL A 34 14.88 -5.27 -11.07
CA VAL A 34 14.46 -3.89 -11.30
C VAL A 34 13.38 -3.90 -12.39
N ASN A 35 12.10 -3.88 -11.97
CA ASN A 35 10.95 -3.94 -12.88
C ASN A 35 10.41 -2.55 -13.20
N ASN A 36 9.93 -2.33 -14.43
CA ASN A 36 9.27 -1.08 -14.84
C ASN A 36 7.95 -0.85 -14.09
N TYR A 37 7.24 -1.93 -13.77
CA TYR A 37 5.95 -1.89 -13.11
C TYR A 37 5.91 -2.86 -11.93
N LEU A 38 5.23 -2.46 -10.86
CA LEU A 38 4.99 -3.27 -9.67
C LEU A 38 3.54 -3.13 -9.21
N LEU A 39 2.96 -4.20 -8.67
CA LEU A 39 1.66 -4.20 -8.00
C LEU A 39 1.87 -4.24 -6.49
N TYR A 40 1.15 -3.38 -5.78
CA TYR A 40 1.15 -3.29 -4.33
C TYR A 40 -0.26 -3.61 -3.82
N PRO A 41 -0.42 -4.61 -2.93
CA PRO A 41 -1.73 -4.95 -2.41
C PRO A 41 -2.24 -3.82 -1.52
N THR A 42 -3.54 -3.55 -1.57
CA THR A 42 -4.22 -2.70 -0.57
C THR A 42 -4.87 -3.57 0.51
N THR A 43 -5.51 -2.91 1.48
CA THR A 43 -6.33 -3.61 2.48
C THR A 43 -7.66 -4.12 1.91
N ASN A 44 -8.11 -3.58 0.78
CA ASN A 44 -9.16 -4.20 -0.02
C ASN A 44 -8.53 -5.30 -0.87
N ILE A 45 -8.88 -6.55 -0.58
CA ILE A 45 -8.31 -7.75 -1.22
C ILE A 45 -8.52 -7.83 -2.73
N TYR A 46 -9.44 -7.05 -3.29
CA TYR A 46 -9.70 -6.96 -4.73
C TYR A 46 -8.92 -5.85 -5.42
N THR A 47 -8.28 -4.96 -4.65
CA THR A 47 -7.68 -3.72 -5.14
C THR A 47 -6.16 -3.71 -4.93
N PHE A 48 -5.43 -3.36 -5.97
CA PHE A 48 -3.99 -3.13 -5.98
C PHE A 48 -3.67 -1.71 -6.46
N LEU A 49 -2.50 -1.21 -6.08
CA LEU A 49 -1.88 -0.07 -6.74
C LEU A 49 -0.80 -0.55 -7.70
N LYS A 50 -0.93 -0.20 -8.97
CA LYS A 50 0.12 -0.41 -9.98
C LYS A 50 0.97 0.84 -10.06
N LEU A 51 2.27 0.69 -9.84
CA LEU A 51 3.26 1.77 -9.91
C LEU A 51 4.12 1.61 -11.17
N ASP A 52 4.29 2.67 -11.96
CA ASP A 52 5.42 2.79 -12.88
C ASP A 52 6.64 3.26 -12.10
N THR A 53 7.57 2.34 -11.83
CA THR A 53 8.73 2.57 -10.97
C THR A 53 9.74 3.53 -11.58
N ARG A 54 9.57 3.90 -12.85
CA ARG A 54 10.47 4.84 -13.54
C ARG A 54 10.07 6.28 -13.30
N ASN A 55 8.78 6.58 -13.10
CA ASN A 55 8.29 7.96 -13.11
C ASN A 55 7.26 8.29 -12.04
N GLY A 56 6.84 7.32 -11.22
CA GLY A 56 5.90 7.57 -10.12
C GLY A 56 4.44 7.70 -10.54
N LYS A 57 4.08 7.37 -11.79
CA LYS A 57 2.67 7.23 -12.19
C LYS A 57 2.04 6.05 -11.47
N ILE A 58 0.80 6.22 -11.02
CA ILE A 58 0.09 5.22 -10.22
C ILE A 58 -1.31 5.01 -10.79
N TRP A 59 -1.73 3.75 -10.83
CA TRP A 59 -3.09 3.33 -11.13
C TRP A 59 -3.64 2.49 -10.00
N GLN A 60 -4.95 2.55 -9.79
CA GLN A 60 -5.67 1.55 -9.03
C GLN A 60 -6.12 0.46 -9.99
N VAL A 61 -5.88 -0.79 -9.63
CA VAL A 61 -6.29 -1.98 -10.37
C VAL A 61 -7.23 -2.77 -9.49
N GLN A 62 -8.48 -2.96 -9.94
CA GLN A 62 -9.44 -3.85 -9.32
C GLN A 62 -9.63 -5.07 -10.21
N TYR A 63 -9.43 -6.26 -9.64
CA TYR A 63 -9.67 -7.51 -10.37
C TYR A 63 -11.00 -8.14 -9.97
N SER A 64 -11.62 -8.82 -10.92
CA SER A 64 -12.82 -9.63 -10.75
C SER A 64 -12.77 -10.82 -11.71
N MET A 65 -13.80 -11.66 -11.69
CA MET A 65 -14.09 -12.66 -12.73
C MET A 65 -15.38 -12.29 -13.49
N ASP A 66 -15.88 -11.07 -13.30
CA ASP A 66 -17.05 -10.47 -13.92
C ASP A 66 -16.75 -9.02 -14.35
N ASP A 67 -17.79 -8.25 -14.73
CA ASP A 67 -17.64 -6.88 -15.23
C ASP A 67 -17.21 -5.84 -14.17
N ASN A 68 -16.95 -6.23 -12.92
CA ASN A 68 -16.50 -5.35 -11.83
C ASN A 68 -14.96 -5.21 -11.77
N GLU A 69 -14.26 -5.42 -12.88
CA GLU A 69 -12.81 -5.19 -13.01
C GLU A 69 -12.51 -3.86 -13.74
N PHE A 70 -11.45 -3.17 -13.29
CA PHE A 70 -11.03 -1.93 -13.94
C PHE A 70 -9.61 -1.54 -13.58
N GLU A 71 -9.04 -0.68 -14.42
CA GLU A 71 -7.84 0.10 -14.12
C GLU A 71 -8.17 1.58 -14.24
N LEU A 72 -7.83 2.35 -13.22
CA LEU A 72 -8.04 3.80 -13.21
C LEU A 72 -6.80 4.55 -12.76
N VAL A 73 -6.65 5.77 -13.23
CA VAL A 73 -5.52 6.62 -12.89
C VAL A 73 -5.68 7.17 -11.46
N LEU A 74 -4.66 6.98 -10.63
CA LEU A 74 -4.51 7.63 -9.32
C LEU A 74 -3.59 8.83 -9.42
N ASN A 75 -2.46 8.68 -10.11
CA ASN A 75 -1.53 9.76 -10.43
C ASN A 75 -1.11 9.68 -11.90
N SER A 76 -1.53 10.66 -12.70
CA SER A 76 -1.10 10.81 -14.10
C SER A 76 0.22 11.56 -14.26
N ARG A 77 0.65 12.30 -13.23
CA ARG A 77 1.81 13.18 -13.30
C ARG A 77 3.10 12.36 -13.17
N GLU A 78 3.98 12.49 -14.16
CA GLU A 78 5.35 12.02 -14.03
C GLU A 78 6.09 12.88 -13.02
N LEU A 79 6.71 12.25 -12.03
CA LEU A 79 7.54 12.93 -11.04
C LEU A 79 8.97 13.15 -11.56
N VAL A 80 9.36 12.46 -12.64
CA VAL A 80 10.62 12.63 -13.37
C VAL A 80 10.47 12.24 -14.84
N THR A 81 11.14 12.96 -15.74
CA THR A 81 11.00 12.80 -17.21
C THR A 81 11.80 11.63 -17.81
N ALA A 82 12.81 11.10 -17.09
CA ALA A 82 13.70 10.05 -17.60
C ALA A 82 14.21 9.13 -16.48
N GLY A 83 13.33 8.76 -15.56
CA GLY A 83 13.72 7.93 -14.43
C GLY A 83 14.01 6.49 -14.83
N LYS A 84 14.78 5.82 -13.98
CA LYS A 84 15.23 4.45 -14.22
C LYS A 84 14.25 3.46 -13.60
N PRO A 85 14.15 2.24 -14.13
CA PRO A 85 13.36 1.20 -13.47
C PRO A 85 13.80 1.10 -12.00
N GLY A 86 12.83 0.92 -11.10
CA GLY A 86 13.06 0.83 -9.66
C GLY A 86 13.36 2.15 -8.94
N GLN A 87 13.31 3.30 -9.62
CA GLN A 87 13.53 4.60 -8.96
C GLN A 87 12.45 4.89 -7.91
N PHE A 88 11.19 4.55 -8.19
CA PHE A 88 10.08 4.75 -7.27
C PHE A 88 9.63 3.45 -6.60
N ALA A 89 9.32 3.52 -5.31
CA ALA A 89 8.76 2.42 -4.54
C ALA A 89 7.63 2.89 -3.60
N LEU A 90 6.57 2.08 -3.49
CA LEU A 90 5.50 2.29 -2.52
C LEU A 90 5.76 1.51 -1.23
N TYR A 91 5.44 2.13 -0.10
CA TYR A 91 5.51 1.54 1.23
C TYR A 91 4.14 1.67 1.90
N PRO A 92 3.52 0.55 2.34
CA PRO A 92 2.24 0.62 3.03
C PRO A 92 2.41 1.34 4.38
N THR A 93 1.38 2.08 4.77
CA THR A 93 1.29 2.67 6.11
C THR A 93 0.33 1.86 6.98
N THR A 94 0.26 2.17 8.28
CA THR A 94 -0.76 1.60 9.16
C THR A 94 -2.18 2.09 8.87
N ASN A 95 -2.32 3.19 8.11
CA ASN A 95 -3.60 3.63 7.59
C ASN A 95 -3.90 2.90 6.27
N ASN A 96 -5.03 2.19 6.26
CA ASN A 96 -5.52 1.33 5.18
C ASN A 96 -5.62 2.00 3.80
N TRP A 97 -5.73 3.33 3.78
CA TRP A 97 -5.95 4.13 2.57
C TRP A 97 -4.68 4.82 2.05
N THR A 98 -3.56 4.70 2.78
CA THR A 98 -2.36 5.49 2.48
C THR A 98 -1.09 4.68 2.33
N PHE A 99 -0.25 5.12 1.40
CA PHE A 99 1.11 4.66 1.17
C PHE A 99 2.08 5.85 1.23
N LEU A 100 3.36 5.55 1.44
CA LEU A 100 4.45 6.47 1.13
C LEU A 100 5.05 6.07 -0.22
N LEU A 101 5.20 7.04 -1.12
CA LEU A 101 6.00 6.88 -2.33
C LEU A 101 7.38 7.48 -2.07
N LEU A 102 8.44 6.69 -2.27
CA LEU A 102 9.82 7.13 -2.16
C LEU A 102 10.45 7.19 -3.55
N ASP A 103 11.08 8.30 -3.90
CA ASP A 103 12.12 8.34 -4.92
C ASP A 103 13.44 7.89 -4.28
N THR A 104 13.88 6.69 -4.66
CA THR A 104 15.06 6.02 -4.11
C THR A 104 16.38 6.64 -4.55
N ILE A 105 16.36 7.62 -5.47
CA ILE A 105 17.56 8.30 -5.97
C ILE A 105 17.80 9.61 -5.21
N ASN A 106 16.80 10.50 -5.11
CA ASN A 106 16.96 11.81 -4.47
C ASN A 106 16.41 11.86 -3.03
N GLY A 107 15.65 10.86 -2.60
CA GLY A 107 15.06 10.78 -1.26
C GLY A 107 13.74 11.54 -1.09
N ASP A 108 13.16 12.07 -2.16
CA ASP A 108 11.86 12.75 -2.10
C ASP A 108 10.75 11.75 -1.72
N VAL A 109 9.79 12.21 -0.90
CA VAL A 109 8.69 11.38 -0.41
C VAL A 109 7.34 12.05 -0.65
N TRP A 110 6.34 11.25 -1.01
CA TRP A 110 4.96 11.70 -1.14
C TRP A 110 4.03 10.83 -0.30
N HIS A 111 3.00 11.44 0.29
CA HIS A 111 1.78 10.74 0.66
C HIS A 111 1.06 10.29 -0.60
N VAL A 112 0.60 9.05 -0.63
CA VAL A 112 -0.29 8.51 -1.65
C VAL A 112 -1.57 8.05 -0.97
N GLN A 113 -2.70 8.60 -1.38
CA GLN A 113 -4.02 8.20 -0.91
C GLN A 113 -4.82 7.59 -2.05
N TRP A 114 -5.36 6.40 -1.81
CA TRP A 114 -6.24 5.70 -2.74
C TRP A 114 -7.67 5.67 -2.19
N SER A 115 -8.66 5.61 -3.08
CA SER A 115 -10.08 5.55 -2.73
C SER A 115 -10.90 5.07 -3.94
N GLN A 116 -12.08 4.50 -3.69
CA GLN A 116 -13.06 4.26 -4.76
C GLN A 116 -13.67 5.56 -5.29
N GLU A 117 -13.65 6.62 -4.50
CA GLU A 117 -14.13 7.95 -4.87
C GLU A 117 -12.99 8.79 -5.43
N ALA A 118 -13.16 9.31 -6.65
CA ALA A 118 -12.09 10.02 -7.37
C ALA A 118 -11.57 11.26 -6.63
N GLU A 119 -12.46 12.01 -5.97
CA GLU A 119 -12.13 13.21 -5.20
C GLU A 119 -11.26 12.94 -3.96
N ASN A 120 -11.26 11.68 -3.50
CA ASN A 120 -10.49 11.24 -2.34
C ASN A 120 -9.16 10.56 -2.73
N ARG A 121 -8.76 10.62 -3.99
CA ARG A 121 -7.46 10.13 -4.47
C ARG A 121 -6.46 11.27 -4.55
N GLY A 122 -5.19 10.99 -4.29
CA GLY A 122 -4.17 11.98 -4.56
C GLY A 122 -2.79 11.60 -4.10
N ILE A 123 -1.82 12.39 -4.57
CA ILE A 123 -0.45 12.37 -4.08
C ILE A 123 -0.05 13.75 -3.59
N ILE A 124 0.59 13.84 -2.43
CA ILE A 124 0.98 15.11 -1.80
C ILE A 124 2.45 15.01 -1.36
N PRO A 125 3.35 15.91 -1.80
CA PRO A 125 4.75 15.88 -1.38
C PRO A 125 4.88 16.13 0.12
N ILE A 126 5.74 15.36 0.77
CA ILE A 126 6.13 15.57 2.16
C ILE A 126 7.34 16.50 2.14
N ARG A 127 7.19 17.69 2.74
CA ARG A 127 8.25 18.70 2.73
C ARG A 127 9.37 18.32 3.68
N SER A 128 10.62 18.51 3.24
CA SER A 128 11.76 18.61 4.16
C SER A 128 11.55 19.81 5.09
N ILE A 129 11.90 19.64 6.35
CA ILE A 129 11.93 20.71 7.36
C ILE A 129 13.34 21.29 7.56
N PHE A 130 14.30 20.84 6.75
CA PHE A 130 15.69 21.30 6.73
C PHE A 130 16.08 21.73 5.32
#